data_AF-A0A2C6DMR7-F1
#
_entry.id   AF-A0A2C6DMR7-F1
#
_cell.length_a   1.000
_cell.length_b   1.000
_cell.length_c   1.000
_cell.angle_alpha   90.00
_cell.angle_beta   90.00
_cell.angle_gamma   90.00
#
_symmetry.space_group_name_H-M   'P 1'
#
loop_
_entity.id
_entity.type
_entity.pdbx_description
1 polymer ?
#
loop_
_entity_poly.entity_id
_entity_poly.type
_entity_poly.pdbx_seq_one_letter_code
_entity_poly.pdbx_strand_id
1 'polypeptide(L)'
;MSGLLDEMKMLLKKEGLLQKDLYFADYETFEEVPLFSLWHHIDFLKDFTFDEKNTILINQAIGLADNAHKNSVDSLAQDADEYFICVSVTGWDEAEEINCITPNLFISRRKTWLLSCLALEQHHTPQEVLINRYLAASGLEGYQAYSSKSAKDDEVRIYIVHQRYFQIH
;
A
#
# COMPACT_ATOMS: atom_id res chain seq x y z
N MET A 1 -21.75 3.64 -10.74
CA MET A 1 -20.99 3.39 -9.49
C MET A 1 -20.98 1.92 -9.04
N SER A 2 -21.99 1.08 -9.33
CA SER A 2 -21.95 -0.35 -8.96
C SER A 2 -20.90 -1.17 -9.73
N GLY A 3 -20.76 -0.94 -11.05
CA GLY A 3 -19.84 -1.73 -11.89
C GLY A 3 -18.36 -1.65 -11.48
N LEU A 4 -17.86 -0.46 -11.12
CA LEU A 4 -16.47 -0.28 -10.68
C LEU A 4 -16.16 -1.08 -9.40
N LEU A 5 -17.09 -1.10 -8.44
CA LEU A 5 -16.92 -1.83 -7.19
C LEU A 5 -16.89 -3.34 -7.44
N ASP A 6 -17.70 -3.82 -8.38
CA ASP A 6 -17.74 -5.24 -8.75
C ASP A 6 -16.46 -5.66 -9.49
N GLU A 7 -15.98 -4.86 -10.44
CA GLU A 7 -14.68 -5.06 -11.11
C GLU A 7 -13.52 -5.07 -10.10
N MET A 8 -13.52 -4.14 -9.14
CA MET A 8 -12.51 -4.13 -8.10
C MET A 8 -12.57 -5.39 -7.23
N LYS A 9 -13.76 -5.82 -6.80
CA LYS A 9 -13.91 -7.08 -6.05
C LYS A 9 -13.42 -8.28 -6.85
N MET A 10 -13.69 -8.32 -8.16
CA MET A 10 -13.21 -9.38 -9.05
C MET A 10 -11.69 -9.37 -9.15
N LEU A 11 -11.07 -8.20 -9.29
CA LEU A 11 -9.62 -8.04 -9.26
C LEU A 11 -9.03 -8.59 -7.95
N LEU A 12 -9.50 -8.10 -6.80
CA LEU A 12 -9.00 -8.52 -5.49
C LEU A 12 -9.14 -10.03 -5.27
N LYS A 13 -10.22 -10.63 -5.77
CA LYS A 13 -10.41 -12.07 -5.72
C LYS A 13 -9.40 -12.81 -6.61
N LYS A 14 -9.16 -12.31 -7.83
CA LYS A 14 -8.22 -12.90 -8.81
C LYS A 14 -6.78 -12.88 -8.29
N GLU A 15 -6.40 -11.79 -7.63
CA GLU A 15 -5.08 -11.59 -7.03
C GLU A 15 -4.90 -12.30 -5.68
N GLY A 16 -5.93 -13.01 -5.20
CA GLY A 16 -5.87 -13.70 -3.90
C GLY A 16 -5.92 -12.78 -2.68
N LEU A 17 -6.09 -11.46 -2.87
CA LEU A 17 -6.10 -10.43 -1.83
C LEU A 17 -7.30 -10.50 -0.88
N LEU A 18 -8.26 -11.40 -1.12
CA LEU A 18 -9.37 -11.68 -0.20
C LEU A 18 -9.10 -12.87 0.73
N GLN A 19 -7.95 -13.54 0.61
CA GLN A 19 -7.58 -14.67 1.43
C GLN A 19 -6.91 -14.18 2.72
N LYS A 20 -7.43 -14.58 3.88
CA LYS A 20 -6.87 -14.18 5.19
C LYS A 20 -5.44 -14.69 5.40
N ASP A 21 -5.16 -15.89 4.91
CA ASP A 21 -3.85 -16.55 5.08
C ASP A 21 -2.71 -15.73 4.47
N LEU A 22 -2.98 -14.94 3.43
CA LEU A 22 -2.02 -14.00 2.85
C LEU A 22 -1.55 -12.95 3.86
N TYR A 23 -2.47 -12.39 4.64
CA TYR A 23 -2.15 -11.28 5.55
C TYR A 23 -1.49 -11.76 6.84
N PHE A 24 -1.77 -13.01 7.22
CA PHE A 24 -1.32 -13.58 8.48
C PHE A 24 -0.44 -14.80 8.28
N ALA A 25 0.26 -14.91 7.14
CA ALA A 25 1.30 -15.92 6.98
C ALA A 25 2.51 -15.59 7.87
N ASP A 26 3.33 -16.61 8.14
CA ASP A 26 4.51 -16.48 9.00
C ASP A 26 5.74 -16.04 8.18
N TYR A 27 5.75 -14.77 7.79
CA TYR A 27 6.84 -14.19 7.02
C TYR A 27 8.11 -13.99 7.89
N GLU A 28 9.26 -14.45 7.40
CA GLU A 28 10.54 -14.32 8.10
C GLU A 28 10.98 -12.84 8.27
N THR A 29 10.70 -12.03 7.25
CA THR A 29 11.06 -10.61 7.19
C THR A 29 9.83 -9.76 6.87
N PHE A 30 9.56 -9.54 5.60
CA PHE A 30 8.39 -8.87 5.08
C PHE A 30 7.96 -9.57 3.79
N GLU A 31 6.70 -9.36 3.42
CA GLU A 31 6.16 -9.73 2.13
C GLU A 31 5.65 -8.47 1.42
N GLU A 32 5.77 -8.44 0.10
CA GLU A 32 5.26 -7.37 -0.73
C GLU A 32 4.33 -7.93 -1.81
N VAL A 33 3.04 -7.71 -1.62
CA VAL A 33 2.00 -8.28 -2.48
C VAL A 33 1.40 -7.20 -3.37
N PRO A 34 1.57 -7.26 -4.70
CA PRO A 34 1.02 -6.24 -5.58
C PRO A 34 -0.52 -6.25 -5.56
N LEU A 35 -1.13 -5.06 -5.64
CA LEU A 35 -2.59 -4.93 -5.73
C LEU A 35 -3.15 -5.59 -6.99
N PHE A 36 -2.35 -5.60 -8.05
CA PHE A 36 -2.63 -6.31 -9.30
C PHE A 36 -1.30 -6.81 -9.89
N SER A 37 -1.31 -8.02 -10.44
CA SER A 37 -0.10 -8.67 -10.96
C SER A 37 0.15 -8.39 -12.45
N LEU A 38 -0.91 -8.04 -13.21
CA LEU A 38 -0.84 -7.87 -14.66
C LEU A 38 -1.68 -6.69 -15.13
N TRP A 39 -1.17 -5.92 -16.10
CA TRP A 39 -1.82 -4.69 -16.61
C TRP A 39 -3.23 -4.91 -17.12
N HIS A 40 -3.46 -6.00 -17.85
CA HIS A 40 -4.79 -6.30 -18.39
C HIS A 40 -5.84 -6.57 -17.30
N HIS A 41 -5.43 -6.79 -16.04
CA HIS A 41 -6.37 -6.94 -14.93
C HIS A 41 -7.03 -5.62 -14.55
N ILE A 42 -6.42 -4.48 -14.87
CA ILE A 42 -6.93 -3.14 -14.58
C ILE A 42 -7.47 -2.43 -15.82
N ASP A 43 -7.70 -3.16 -16.93
CA ASP A 43 -8.24 -2.60 -18.19
C ASP A 43 -9.62 -1.92 -18.01
N PHE A 44 -10.39 -2.33 -17.00
CA PHE A 44 -11.65 -1.68 -16.64
C PHE A 44 -11.47 -0.23 -16.15
N LEU A 45 -10.24 0.19 -15.85
CA LEU A 45 -9.86 1.56 -15.49
C LEU A 45 -9.31 2.37 -16.67
N LYS A 46 -9.31 1.83 -17.91
CA LYS A 46 -8.68 2.47 -19.07
C LYS A 46 -9.22 3.86 -19.41
N ASP A 47 -10.49 4.12 -19.09
CA ASP A 47 -11.18 5.38 -19.42
C ASP A 47 -10.95 6.47 -18.35
N PHE A 48 -10.25 6.13 -17.25
CA PHE A 48 -9.87 7.08 -16.21
C PHE A 48 -8.52 7.73 -16.53
N THR A 49 -8.36 8.98 -16.09
CA THR A 49 -7.07 9.67 -16.11
C THR A 49 -6.06 8.98 -15.19
N PHE A 50 -4.76 9.26 -15.39
CA PHE A 50 -3.68 8.79 -14.52
C PHE A 50 -4.01 9.02 -13.04
N ASP A 51 -4.36 10.26 -12.71
CA ASP A 51 -4.65 10.68 -11.34
C ASP A 51 -5.88 9.98 -10.75
N GLU A 52 -6.97 9.84 -11.50
CA GLU A 52 -8.16 9.14 -11.04
C GLU A 52 -7.90 7.65 -10.78
N LYS A 53 -7.20 6.99 -11.72
CA LYS A 53 -6.85 5.58 -11.61
C LYS A 53 -6.00 5.32 -10.38
N ASN A 54 -4.94 6.10 -10.19
CA ASN A 54 -4.02 5.94 -9.07
C ASN A 54 -4.70 6.27 -7.73
N THR A 55 -5.59 7.26 -7.71
CA THR A 55 -6.41 7.55 -6.53
C THR A 55 -7.30 6.36 -6.15
N ILE A 56 -7.97 5.73 -7.12
CA ILE A 56 -8.79 4.53 -6.89
C ILE A 56 -7.93 3.40 -6.32
N LEU A 57 -6.79 3.11 -6.95
CA LEU A 57 -5.93 1.99 -6.56
C LEU A 57 -5.31 2.17 -5.17
N ILE A 58 -4.81 3.37 -4.85
CA ILE A 58 -4.30 3.71 -3.51
C ILE A 58 -5.40 3.54 -2.46
N ASN A 59 -6.60 4.06 -2.72
CA ASN A 59 -7.71 3.96 -1.76
C ASN A 59 -8.10 2.50 -1.48
N GLN A 60 -8.07 1.65 -2.51
CA GLN A 60 -8.33 0.22 -2.34
C GLN A 60 -7.22 -0.48 -1.55
N ALA A 61 -5.95 -0.21 -1.88
CA ALA A 61 -4.82 -0.78 -1.16
C ALA A 61 -4.83 -0.37 0.33
N ILE A 62 -5.12 0.89 0.63
CA ILE A 62 -5.25 1.39 2.00
C ILE A 62 -6.41 0.71 2.72
N GLY A 63 -7.58 0.59 2.07
CA GLY A 63 -8.73 -0.10 2.62
C GLY A 63 -8.43 -1.56 2.98
N LEU A 64 -7.65 -2.27 2.15
CA LEU A 64 -7.18 -3.62 2.44
C LEU A 64 -6.23 -3.65 3.64
N ALA A 65 -5.22 -2.77 3.65
CA ALA A 65 -4.26 -2.67 4.74
C ALA A 65 -4.96 -2.39 6.09
N ASP A 66 -5.94 -1.48 6.11
CA ASP A 66 -6.70 -1.18 7.31
C ASP A 66 -7.57 -2.33 7.78
N ASN A 67 -8.22 -3.03 6.85
CA ASN A 67 -9.03 -4.19 7.20
C ASN A 67 -8.16 -5.32 7.75
N ALA A 68 -6.99 -5.56 7.16
CA ALA A 68 -6.04 -6.55 7.65
C ALA A 68 -5.50 -6.17 9.03
N HIS A 69 -5.14 -4.90 9.25
CA HIS A 69 -4.68 -4.41 10.55
C HIS A 69 -5.77 -4.53 11.62
N LYS A 70 -7.03 -4.17 11.32
CA LYS A 70 -8.14 -4.36 12.29
C LYS A 70 -8.34 -5.82 12.67
N ASN A 71 -8.20 -6.73 11.70
CA ASN A 71 -8.37 -8.17 11.92
C ASN A 71 -7.15 -8.84 12.59
N SER A 72 -6.00 -8.17 12.67
CA SER A 72 -4.79 -8.76 13.26
C SER A 72 -4.94 -8.98 14.76
N VAL A 73 -5.66 -8.09 15.45
CA VAL A 73 -5.94 -8.19 16.89
C VAL A 73 -6.60 -9.53 17.23
N ASP A 74 -7.61 -9.92 16.45
CA ASP A 74 -8.33 -11.18 16.65
C ASP A 74 -7.53 -12.40 16.18
N SER A 75 -6.69 -12.24 15.15
CA SER A 75 -6.04 -13.37 14.46
C SER A 75 -4.65 -13.72 15.01
N LEU A 76 -3.94 -12.75 15.59
CA LEU A 76 -2.56 -12.88 16.06
C LEU A 76 -2.40 -12.79 17.58
N ALA A 77 -3.47 -12.45 18.30
CA ALA A 77 -3.48 -12.34 19.77
C ALA A 77 -2.27 -11.52 20.31
N GLN A 78 -1.32 -12.17 20.99
CA GLN A 78 -0.17 -11.51 21.62
C GLN A 78 0.81 -10.90 20.62
N ASP A 79 0.83 -11.36 19.37
CA ASP A 79 1.74 -10.87 18.33
C ASP A 79 1.14 -9.71 17.51
N ALA A 80 -0.11 -9.32 17.79
CA ALA A 80 -0.80 -8.27 17.05
C ALA A 80 -0.07 -6.91 17.12
N ASP A 81 0.64 -6.64 18.22
CA ASP A 81 1.41 -5.40 18.38
C ASP A 81 2.64 -5.36 17.47
N GLU A 82 3.24 -6.50 17.15
CA GLU A 82 4.37 -6.59 16.21
C GLU A 82 3.92 -6.75 14.75
N TYR A 83 2.62 -6.83 14.50
CA TYR A 83 2.09 -6.83 13.14
C TYR A 83 2.13 -5.44 12.51
N PHE A 84 2.70 -5.36 11.32
CA PHE A 84 2.78 -4.17 10.50
C PHE A 84 2.23 -4.47 9.11
N ILE A 85 1.35 -3.59 8.65
CA ILE A 85 0.93 -3.54 7.26
C ILE A 85 0.78 -2.09 6.83
N CYS A 86 1.30 -1.79 5.64
CA CYS A 86 1.13 -0.51 4.97
C CYS A 86 1.01 -0.72 3.45
N VAL A 87 0.82 0.37 2.72
CA VAL A 87 0.92 0.34 1.26
C VAL A 87 2.31 0.80 0.85
N SER A 88 2.96 0.08 -0.05
CA SER A 88 4.16 0.56 -0.76
C SER A 88 3.81 0.87 -2.20
N VAL A 89 4.56 1.77 -2.85
CA VAL A 89 4.42 2.10 -4.27
C VAL A 89 5.78 2.00 -4.92
N THR A 90 5.85 1.19 -5.98
CA THR A 90 7.05 0.85 -6.75
C THR A 90 6.80 1.03 -8.26
N GLY A 91 7.83 0.80 -9.09
CA GLY A 91 7.70 0.81 -10.54
C GLY A 91 7.44 2.21 -11.12
N TRP A 92 8.06 3.23 -10.53
CA TRP A 92 7.87 4.63 -10.93
C TRP A 92 8.37 4.92 -12.34
N ASP A 93 9.40 4.21 -12.79
CA ASP A 93 10.02 4.41 -14.10
C ASP A 93 9.11 3.97 -15.24
N GLU A 94 8.25 2.97 -15.00
CA GLU A 94 7.28 2.48 -15.98
C GLU A 94 5.94 3.21 -15.89
N ALA A 95 5.70 3.99 -14.83
CA ALA A 95 4.38 4.50 -14.47
C ALA A 95 3.75 5.40 -15.54
N GLU A 96 4.57 6.21 -16.24
CA GLU A 96 4.09 7.05 -17.33
C GLU A 96 3.71 6.22 -18.57
N GLU A 97 4.48 5.19 -18.90
CA GLU A 97 4.22 4.32 -20.07
C GLU A 97 2.94 3.49 -19.89
N ILE A 98 2.77 2.91 -18.70
CA ILE A 98 1.61 2.07 -18.35
C ILE A 98 0.41 2.90 -17.85
N ASN A 99 0.58 4.21 -17.69
CA ASN A 99 -0.41 5.15 -17.18
C ASN A 99 -1.02 4.67 -15.83
N CYS A 100 -0.17 4.18 -14.92
CA CYS A 100 -0.58 3.61 -13.64
C CYS A 100 0.62 3.49 -12.69
N ILE A 101 0.41 3.65 -11.38
CA ILE A 101 1.41 3.24 -10.36
C ILE A 101 1.15 1.80 -9.92
N THR A 102 2.14 1.17 -9.29
CA THR A 102 2.03 -0.19 -8.75
C THR A 102 1.96 -0.14 -7.22
N PRO A 103 0.76 -0.02 -6.62
CA PRO A 103 0.62 -0.13 -5.18
C PRO A 103 0.69 -1.59 -4.77
N ASN A 104 1.37 -1.86 -3.66
CA ASN A 104 1.51 -3.16 -3.06
C ASN A 104 1.10 -3.09 -1.57
N LEU A 105 0.70 -4.22 -1.01
CA LEU A 105 0.61 -4.42 0.42
C LEU A 105 1.97 -4.85 0.95
N PHE A 106 2.51 -4.10 1.89
CA PHE A 106 3.78 -4.38 2.52
C PHE A 106 3.51 -4.88 3.94
N ILE A 107 3.81 -6.16 4.20
CA ILE A 107 3.32 -6.90 5.37
C ILE A 107 4.52 -7.44 6.16
N SER A 108 4.49 -7.33 7.48
CA SER A 108 5.48 -7.97 8.36
C SER A 108 4.90 -8.29 9.72
N ARG A 109 5.42 -9.34 10.38
CA ARG A 109 5.15 -9.68 11.78
C ARG A 109 6.22 -9.15 12.75
N ARG A 110 7.12 -8.29 12.27
CA ARG A 110 8.27 -7.77 13.03
C ARG A 110 8.33 -6.25 12.92
N LYS A 111 7.23 -5.57 13.25
CA LYS A 111 7.06 -4.11 13.15
C LYS A 111 8.25 -3.34 13.67
N THR A 112 8.67 -3.62 14.91
CA THR A 112 9.72 -2.82 15.57
C THR A 112 11.06 -2.94 14.84
N TRP A 113 11.43 -4.17 14.46
CA TRP A 113 12.64 -4.42 13.67
C TRP A 113 12.53 -3.78 12.28
N LEU A 114 11.43 -4.00 11.57
CA LEU A 114 11.24 -3.52 10.21
C LEU A 114 11.28 -1.99 10.13
N LEU A 115 10.54 -1.29 11.00
CA LEU A 115 10.53 0.17 11.01
C LEU A 115 11.92 0.75 11.32
N SER A 116 12.70 0.09 12.17
CA SER A 116 14.09 0.48 12.45
C SER A 116 15.01 0.32 11.22
N CYS A 117 14.78 -0.72 10.42
CA CYS A 117 15.53 -0.95 9.18
C CYS A 117 15.13 0.04 8.08
N LEU A 118 13.83 0.32 7.93
CA LEU A 118 13.32 1.22 6.90
C LEU A 118 13.73 2.67 7.16
N ALA A 119 13.81 3.09 8.43
CA ALA A 119 14.16 4.46 8.82
C ALA A 119 13.37 5.49 7.99
N LEU A 120 12.03 5.35 8.00
CA LEU A 120 11.12 6.14 7.18
C LEU A 120 11.18 7.62 7.58
N GLU A 121 11.46 8.47 6.58
CA GLU A 121 11.51 9.92 6.71
C GLU A 121 10.70 10.55 5.56
N GLN A 122 10.32 11.82 5.71
CA GLN A 122 9.73 12.58 4.61
C GLN A 122 10.82 13.39 3.93
N HIS A 123 11.07 13.09 2.66
CA HIS A 123 12.08 13.76 1.87
C HIS A 123 11.49 14.77 0.89
N HIS A 124 10.16 14.85 0.81
CA HIS A 124 9.40 15.69 -0.10
C HIS A 124 9.78 15.47 -1.57
N THR A 125 10.04 14.22 -1.94
CA THR A 125 10.28 13.83 -3.33
C THR A 125 9.03 14.08 -4.18
N PRO A 126 9.16 14.22 -5.52
CA PRO A 126 8.00 14.35 -6.40
C PRO A 126 6.97 13.24 -6.20
N GLN A 127 7.43 12.00 -5.96
CA GLN A 127 6.60 10.84 -5.68
C GLN A 127 5.86 10.97 -4.35
N GLU A 128 6.53 11.38 -3.27
CA GLU A 128 5.87 11.65 -1.99
C GLU A 128 4.81 12.75 -2.10
N VAL A 129 5.14 13.85 -2.79
CA VAL A 129 4.21 14.97 -3.01
C VAL A 129 2.98 14.51 -3.79
N LEU A 130 3.18 13.72 -4.84
CA LEU A 130 2.11 13.17 -5.66
C LEU A 130 1.18 12.26 -4.85
N ILE A 131 1.74 11.32 -4.09
CA ILE A 131 0.95 10.42 -3.26
C ILE A 131 0.18 11.20 -2.18
N ASN A 132 0.83 12.13 -1.49
CA ASN A 132 0.17 12.95 -0.47
C ASN A 132 -0.99 13.77 -1.06
N ARG A 133 -0.90 14.21 -2.32
CA ARG A 133 -2.01 14.87 -3.03
C ARG A 133 -3.21 13.92 -3.21
N TYR A 134 -2.99 12.66 -3.58
CA TYR A 134 -4.06 11.66 -3.70
C TYR A 134 -4.71 11.34 -2.35
N LEU A 135 -3.90 11.24 -1.28
CA LEU A 135 -4.40 11.03 0.08
C LEU A 135 -5.29 12.20 0.52
N ALA A 136 -4.85 13.44 0.31
CA ALA A 136 -5.62 14.63 0.63
C ALA A 136 -6.93 14.70 -0.17
N ALA A 137 -6.88 14.43 -1.48
CA ALA A 137 -8.08 14.39 -2.33
C ALA A 137 -9.09 13.31 -1.90
N SER A 138 -8.61 12.26 -1.23
CA SER A 138 -9.43 11.14 -0.75
C SER A 138 -9.87 11.27 0.71
N GLY A 139 -9.53 12.37 1.40
CA GLY A 139 -9.83 12.57 2.82
C GLY A 139 -9.08 11.60 3.75
N LEU A 140 -7.92 11.08 3.33
CA LEU A 140 -7.11 10.12 4.09
C LEU A 140 -6.00 10.83 4.89
N GLU A 141 -6.40 11.84 5.68
CA GLU A 141 -5.50 12.75 6.39
C GLU A 141 -4.65 12.07 7.48
N GLY A 142 -5.09 10.89 7.96
CA GLY A 142 -4.32 10.07 8.90
C GLY A 142 -3.17 9.29 8.25
N TYR A 143 -3.06 9.32 6.92
CA TYR A 143 -2.01 8.67 6.15
C TYR A 143 -1.02 9.68 5.60
N GLN A 144 0.22 9.24 5.45
CA GLN A 144 1.26 10.06 4.88
C GLN A 144 2.26 9.22 4.09
N ALA A 145 2.82 9.82 3.03
CA ALA A 145 3.88 9.23 2.22
C ALA A 145 5.26 9.50 2.84
N TYR A 146 6.07 8.43 2.91
CA TYR A 146 7.44 8.40 3.38
C TYR A 146 8.32 7.64 2.39
N SER A 147 9.63 7.84 2.47
CA SER A 147 10.61 6.98 1.83
C SER A 147 11.74 6.64 2.80
N SER A 148 12.54 5.62 2.48
CA SER A 148 13.67 5.22 3.32
C SER A 148 14.90 6.06 3.02
N LYS A 149 15.66 6.40 4.07
CA LYS A 149 16.88 7.23 4.00
C LYS A 149 17.95 6.74 3.01
N SER A 150 17.95 5.45 2.67
CA SER A 150 18.86 4.83 1.71
C SER A 150 18.52 5.08 0.23
N ALA A 151 17.37 5.70 -0.07
CA ALA A 151 16.86 5.87 -1.44
C ALA A 151 17.65 6.87 -2.32
N LYS A 152 18.91 7.17 -2.00
CA LYS A 152 19.76 8.00 -2.86
C LYS A 152 20.18 7.27 -4.15
N ASP A 153 20.16 5.94 -4.16
CA ASP A 153 20.63 5.11 -5.28
C ASP A 153 19.63 4.02 -5.74
N ASP A 154 18.46 3.88 -5.09
CA ASP A 154 17.42 2.90 -5.43
C ASP A 154 16.22 3.57 -6.10
N GLU A 155 15.50 2.83 -6.95
CA GLU A 155 14.16 3.19 -7.41
C GLU A 155 13.31 3.65 -6.22
N VAL A 156 12.80 4.89 -6.28
CA VAL A 156 12.20 5.60 -5.14
C VAL A 156 10.96 4.86 -4.65
N ARG A 157 11.11 3.93 -3.70
CA ARG A 157 9.99 3.25 -3.07
C ARG A 157 9.31 4.18 -2.08
N ILE A 158 8.01 4.38 -2.26
CA ILE A 158 7.19 5.18 -1.35
C ILE A 158 6.38 4.27 -0.44
N TYR A 159 6.35 4.58 0.85
CA TYR A 159 5.54 3.90 1.85
C TYR A 159 4.43 4.84 2.30
N ILE A 160 3.18 4.40 2.23
CA ILE A 160 2.00 5.10 2.72
C ILE A 160 1.63 4.50 4.07
N VAL A 161 1.92 5.24 5.12
CA VAL A 161 1.83 4.75 6.50
C VAL A 161 0.83 5.59 7.28
N HIS A 162 -0.02 4.93 8.07
CA HIS A 162 -0.91 5.62 9.00
C HIS A 162 -0.09 6.22 10.15
N GLN A 163 -0.32 7.48 10.49
CA GLN A 163 0.46 8.21 11.51
C GLN A 163 0.45 7.54 12.89
N ARG A 164 -0.58 6.72 13.18
CA ARG A 164 -0.66 5.86 14.39
C ARG A 164 0.61 5.04 14.65
N TYR A 165 1.32 4.62 13.61
CA TYR A 165 2.54 3.81 13.76
C TYR A 165 3.74 4.61 14.26
N PHE A 166 3.70 5.94 14.17
CA PHE A 166 4.74 6.85 14.66
C PHE A 166 4.35 7.59 15.94
N GLN A 167 3.13 7.36 16.44
CA GLN A 167 2.71 7.83 17.75
C GLN A 167 3.29 6.90 18.82
N ILE A 168 4.53 7.18 19.22
CA ILE A 168 5.16 6.56 20.39
C ILE A 168 4.70 7.35 21.63
N HIS A 169 4.07 6.65 22.58
CA HIS A 169 3.88 7.14 23.96
C HIS A 169 5.13 6.88 24.79
#